data_AF-A0A2S0QAV4-F1
#
_entry.id   AF-A0A2S0QAV4-F1
#
_cell.length_a   1.000
_cell.length_b   1.000
_cell.length_c   1.000
_cell.angle_alpha   90.00
_cell.angle_beta   90.00
_cell.angle_gamma   90.00
#
_symmetry.space_group_name_H-M   'P 1'
#
loop_
_entity.id
_entity.type
_entity.pdbx_description
1 polymer ?
#
loop_
_entity_poly.entity_id
_entity_poly.type
_entity_poly.pdbx_seq_one_letter_code
_entity_poly.pdbx_strand_id
1 'polypeptide(L)'
;MTNNPQKPQEYHRDYRNLRDLLAAGKWKEADEETERVMLAVTKREKEGWLNIESIEKFPCEDLRTIDQLWVEYSNGRFGFSVQKEIFITCGGEPDYGEHPGNAIWTRFCNQVGWRTIEAPYHEEWLLYNNEFTFSISAPRGHLPGTSTYRISGGWHSLGGWLGVSSLAQRLIACNAISSPEINNDTQNVVVIEEEISLKSANGWDYRQLNNLLKSGKWRAADKDTAKIMLALAGRTRHGYLDNHDINNFPSEDLRIIDHLWVKYSNGRFGFSVQKQIYLNCGGKPDGKYPGDTIGYVTVWDKFGDQVGWRVNGKWLGSCWDSRVSLFNFDTLAPCGHLPFWVGFPGTYLGYGIELADWRWGGGLVSLLSRQDLLASTIP
;
A
#
# COMPACT_ATOMS: atom_id res chain seq x y z
N MET A 1 -43.14 -7.51 -41.17
CA MET A 1 -42.00 -6.57 -41.09
C MET A 1 -41.36 -6.77 -39.73
N THR A 2 -40.33 -7.61 -39.65
CA THR A 2 -39.62 -7.88 -38.40
C THR A 2 -38.54 -6.83 -38.23
N ASN A 3 -38.71 -5.96 -37.23
CA ASN A 3 -37.70 -5.00 -36.79
C ASN A 3 -36.46 -5.77 -36.33
N ASN A 4 -35.37 -5.61 -37.08
CA ASN A 4 -34.05 -6.09 -36.70
C ASN A 4 -33.45 -5.06 -35.74
N PRO A 5 -33.20 -5.37 -34.45
CA PRO A 5 -32.54 -4.43 -33.57
C PRO A 5 -31.12 -4.19 -34.09
N GLN A 6 -30.85 -2.96 -34.53
CA GLN A 6 -29.51 -2.52 -34.90
C GLN A 6 -28.58 -2.77 -33.71
N LYS A 7 -27.54 -3.58 -33.94
CA LYS A 7 -26.36 -3.65 -33.06
C LYS A 7 -25.90 -2.20 -32.77
N PRO A 8 -25.67 -1.82 -31.52
CA PRO A 8 -25.14 -0.49 -31.21
C PRO A 8 -23.83 -0.29 -31.97
N GLN A 9 -23.72 0.83 -32.70
CA GLN A 9 -22.51 1.19 -33.41
C GLN A 9 -21.35 1.29 -32.41
N GLU A 10 -20.32 0.46 -32.61
CA GLU A 10 -19.03 0.60 -31.93
C GLU A 10 -18.45 1.97 -32.27
N TYR A 11 -18.51 2.90 -31.31
CA TYR A 11 -17.90 4.21 -31.45
C TYR A 11 -16.40 4.06 -31.27
N HIS A 12 -15.68 3.71 -32.33
CA HIS A 12 -14.23 3.64 -32.30
C HIS A 12 -13.66 5.05 -32.09
N ARG A 13 -13.01 5.27 -30.94
CA ARG A 13 -12.42 6.55 -30.58
C ARG A 13 -11.22 6.85 -31.48
N ASP A 14 -11.06 8.12 -31.85
CA ASP A 14 -9.97 8.56 -32.71
C ASP A 14 -8.73 8.93 -31.89
N TYR A 15 -7.69 8.10 -32.01
CA TYR A 15 -6.39 8.28 -31.35
C TYR A 15 -5.31 8.88 -32.27
N ARG A 16 -5.66 9.28 -33.51
CA ARG A 16 -4.68 9.77 -34.50
C ARG A 16 -3.91 11.00 -34.01
N ASN A 17 -4.57 11.92 -33.32
CA ASN A 17 -3.92 13.11 -32.80
C ASN A 17 -2.86 12.76 -31.74
N LEU A 18 -3.19 11.87 -30.79
CA LEU A 18 -2.23 11.38 -29.81
C LEU A 18 -1.04 10.69 -30.49
N ARG A 19 -1.31 9.80 -31.45
CA ARG A 19 -0.27 9.13 -32.25
C ARG A 19 0.64 10.13 -32.95
N ASP A 20 0.09 11.13 -33.62
CA ASP A 20 0.85 12.10 -34.40
C ASP A 20 1.72 13.01 -33.51
N LEU A 21 1.20 13.39 -32.33
CA LEU A 21 1.96 14.14 -31.33
C LEU A 21 3.13 13.31 -30.77
N LEU A 22 2.88 12.04 -30.43
CA LEU A 22 3.92 11.11 -29.96
C LEU A 22 4.98 10.85 -31.03
N ALA A 23 4.57 10.60 -32.28
CA ALA A 23 5.47 10.41 -33.42
C ALA A 23 6.37 11.63 -33.69
N ALA A 24 5.84 12.83 -33.45
CA ALA A 24 6.59 14.07 -33.58
C ALA A 24 7.47 14.39 -32.35
N GLY A 25 7.45 13.57 -31.30
CA GLY A 25 8.17 13.83 -30.05
C GLY A 25 7.63 15.02 -29.26
N LYS A 26 6.37 15.42 -29.49
CA LYS A 26 5.69 16.50 -28.78
C LYS A 26 5.09 15.98 -27.47
N TRP A 27 5.99 15.62 -26.55
CA TRP A 27 5.64 14.86 -25.33
C TRP A 27 4.67 15.58 -24.41
N LYS A 28 4.75 16.90 -24.30
CA LYS A 28 3.85 17.69 -23.46
C LYS A 28 2.44 17.70 -24.04
N GLU A 29 2.32 18.01 -25.32
CA GLU A 29 1.05 18.05 -26.03
C GLU A 29 0.41 16.64 -26.10
N ALA A 30 1.22 15.59 -26.25
CA ALA A 30 0.75 14.22 -26.18
C ALA A 30 0.19 13.85 -24.79
N ASP A 31 0.79 14.36 -23.71
CA ASP A 31 0.31 14.16 -22.34
C ASP A 31 -1.04 14.87 -22.10
N GLU A 32 -1.16 16.12 -22.56
CA GLU A 32 -2.40 16.90 -22.53
C GLU A 32 -3.50 16.23 -23.39
N GLU A 33 -3.15 15.72 -24.57
CA GLU A 33 -4.08 14.98 -25.43
C GLU A 33 -4.52 13.66 -24.80
N THR A 34 -3.62 12.97 -24.08
CA THR A 34 -3.95 11.75 -23.35
C THR A 34 -5.02 12.04 -22.29
N GLU A 35 -4.87 13.12 -21.51
CA GLU A 35 -5.89 13.55 -20.55
C GLU A 35 -7.23 13.82 -21.25
N ARG A 36 -7.21 14.62 -22.34
CA ARG A 36 -8.42 14.98 -23.10
C ARG A 36 -9.17 13.74 -23.58
N VAL A 37 -8.45 12.77 -24.13
CA VAL A 37 -9.04 11.53 -24.66
C VAL A 37 -9.59 10.66 -23.52
N MET A 38 -8.87 10.51 -22.41
CA MET A 38 -9.36 9.73 -21.27
C MET A 38 -10.63 10.33 -20.64
N LEU A 39 -10.71 11.66 -20.52
CA LEU A 39 -11.93 12.35 -20.09
C LEU A 39 -13.06 12.13 -21.09
N ALA A 40 -12.77 12.19 -22.39
CA ALA A 40 -13.78 11.96 -23.42
C ALA A 40 -14.33 10.54 -23.38
N VAL A 41 -13.46 9.52 -23.28
CA VAL A 41 -13.84 8.10 -23.19
C VAL A 41 -14.82 7.86 -22.03
N THR A 42 -14.57 8.51 -20.89
CA THR A 42 -15.39 8.37 -19.68
C THR A 42 -16.57 9.35 -19.60
N LYS A 43 -16.73 10.23 -20.59
CA LYS A 43 -17.76 11.29 -20.65
C LYS A 43 -17.67 12.28 -19.47
N ARG A 44 -16.44 12.62 -19.08
CA ARG A 44 -16.12 13.48 -17.93
C ARG A 44 -15.39 14.77 -18.32
N GLU A 45 -15.56 15.20 -19.57
CA GLU A 45 -14.92 16.41 -20.09
C GLU A 45 -15.34 17.66 -19.30
N LYS A 46 -16.57 17.69 -18.77
CA LYS A 46 -17.07 18.82 -17.97
C LYS A 46 -16.47 18.86 -16.57
N GLU A 47 -16.23 17.70 -15.98
CA GLU A 47 -15.63 17.56 -14.67
C GLU A 47 -14.13 17.87 -14.73
N GLY A 48 -13.46 17.50 -15.81
CA GLY A 48 -12.02 17.73 -15.96
C GLY A 48 -11.16 16.83 -15.08
N TRP A 49 -11.75 15.74 -14.56
CA TRP A 49 -11.07 14.72 -13.77
C TRP A 49 -11.78 13.37 -13.83
N LEU A 50 -11.02 12.28 -13.71
CA LEU A 50 -11.57 10.92 -13.60
C LEU A 50 -11.79 10.54 -12.13
N ASN A 51 -12.96 9.99 -11.81
CA ASN A 51 -13.19 9.35 -10.52
C ASN A 51 -12.85 7.85 -10.58
N ILE A 52 -12.78 7.20 -9.41
CA ILE A 52 -12.44 5.77 -9.30
C ILE A 52 -13.40 4.91 -10.15
N GLU A 53 -14.70 5.16 -10.06
CA GLU A 53 -15.73 4.42 -10.79
C GLU A 53 -15.50 4.48 -12.32
N SER A 54 -15.05 5.63 -12.83
CA SER A 54 -14.78 5.82 -14.25
C SER A 54 -13.53 5.08 -14.70
N ILE A 55 -12.52 4.98 -13.85
CA ILE A 55 -11.29 4.21 -14.13
C ILE A 55 -11.59 2.71 -14.08
N GLU A 56 -12.33 2.27 -13.06
CA GLU A 56 -12.73 0.87 -12.91
C GLU A 56 -13.54 0.38 -14.12
N LYS A 57 -14.35 1.26 -14.74
CA LYS A 57 -15.15 0.96 -15.94
C LYS A 57 -14.48 1.37 -17.26
N PHE A 58 -13.26 1.90 -17.23
CA PHE A 58 -12.59 2.44 -18.42
C PHE A 58 -12.42 1.34 -19.49
N PRO A 59 -12.89 1.49 -20.74
CA PRO A 59 -12.86 0.42 -21.72
C PRO A 59 -11.44 -0.10 -22.00
N CYS A 60 -11.30 -1.43 -22.05
CA CYS A 60 -9.98 -2.06 -22.15
C CYS A 60 -9.28 -1.80 -23.49
N GLU A 61 -10.03 -1.74 -24.59
CA GLU A 61 -9.48 -1.41 -25.91
C GLU A 61 -8.89 0.01 -25.93
N ASP A 62 -9.64 0.98 -25.39
CA ASP A 62 -9.20 2.37 -25.28
C ASP A 62 -7.94 2.49 -24.40
N LEU A 63 -7.93 1.87 -23.21
CA LEU A 63 -6.78 1.93 -22.30
C LEU A 63 -5.53 1.29 -22.90
N ARG A 64 -5.68 0.13 -23.57
CA ARG A 64 -4.57 -0.55 -24.25
C ARG A 64 -4.05 0.26 -25.42
N THR A 65 -4.93 0.90 -26.20
CA THR A 65 -4.53 1.71 -27.35
C THR A 65 -3.69 2.91 -26.90
N ILE A 66 -4.14 3.63 -25.87
CA ILE A 66 -3.39 4.74 -25.29
C ILE A 66 -2.02 4.26 -24.78
N ASP A 67 -2.00 3.16 -24.01
CA ASP A 67 -0.76 2.61 -23.46
C ASP A 67 0.22 2.17 -24.54
N GLN A 68 -0.25 1.45 -25.56
CA GLN A 68 0.58 0.96 -26.66
C GLN A 68 1.20 2.10 -27.46
N LEU A 69 0.45 3.17 -27.73
CA LEU A 69 1.00 4.34 -28.41
C LEU A 69 2.15 4.97 -27.61
N TRP A 70 1.97 5.16 -26.29
CA TRP A 70 3.03 5.68 -25.44
C TRP A 70 4.26 4.77 -25.42
N VAL A 71 4.06 3.46 -25.27
CA VAL A 71 5.14 2.46 -25.25
C VAL A 71 5.90 2.44 -26.58
N GLU A 72 5.20 2.40 -27.71
CA GLU A 72 5.80 2.30 -29.04
C GLU A 72 6.67 3.52 -29.35
N TYR A 73 6.09 4.73 -29.29
CA TYR A 73 6.79 5.94 -29.69
C TYR A 73 7.87 6.39 -28.71
N SER A 74 7.83 5.90 -27.47
CA SER A 74 8.89 6.13 -26.48
C SER A 74 9.95 5.03 -26.44
N ASN A 75 9.90 4.04 -27.34
CA ASN A 75 10.80 2.88 -27.32
C ASN A 75 10.78 2.13 -25.96
N GLY A 76 9.58 1.90 -25.44
CA GLY A 76 9.34 1.17 -24.18
C GLY A 76 9.60 1.96 -22.90
N ARG A 77 9.82 3.28 -22.99
CA ARG A 77 10.19 4.10 -21.83
C ARG A 77 9.00 4.66 -21.06
N PHE A 78 7.91 4.96 -21.73
CA PHE A 78 6.72 5.64 -21.20
C PHE A 78 5.46 4.80 -21.43
N GLY A 79 4.44 5.01 -20.62
CA GLY A 79 3.17 4.26 -20.66
C GLY A 79 2.65 3.87 -19.27
N PHE A 80 1.35 3.61 -19.18
CA PHE A 80 0.70 3.16 -17.96
C PHE A 80 1.13 1.74 -17.56
N SER A 81 1.42 0.86 -18.52
CA SER A 81 1.97 -0.47 -18.25
C SER A 81 3.38 -0.40 -17.68
N VAL A 82 4.18 0.56 -18.14
CA VAL A 82 5.52 0.85 -17.60
C VAL A 82 5.40 1.39 -16.17
N GLN A 83 4.51 2.35 -15.93
CA GLN A 83 4.24 2.86 -14.57
C GLN A 83 3.74 1.77 -13.63
N LYS A 84 2.83 0.89 -14.09
CA LYS A 84 2.36 -0.27 -13.32
C LYS A 84 3.52 -1.18 -12.91
N GLU A 85 4.39 -1.55 -13.85
CA GLU A 85 5.54 -2.40 -13.57
C GLU A 85 6.46 -1.78 -12.52
N ILE A 86 6.77 -0.48 -12.66
CA ILE A 86 7.58 0.26 -11.71
C ILE A 86 6.88 0.33 -10.35
N PHE A 87 5.57 0.60 -10.31
CA PHE A 87 4.79 0.67 -9.08
C PHE A 87 4.82 -0.67 -8.31
N ILE A 88 4.60 -1.79 -9.00
CA ILE A 88 4.69 -3.14 -8.42
C ILE A 88 6.11 -3.44 -7.94
N THR A 89 7.12 -3.11 -8.75
CA THR A 89 8.54 -3.26 -8.36
C THR A 89 8.88 -2.44 -7.13
N CYS A 90 8.24 -1.27 -6.99
CA CYS A 90 8.31 -0.44 -5.80
C CYS A 90 7.50 -0.98 -4.62
N GLY A 91 6.96 -2.20 -4.67
CA GLY A 91 6.16 -2.80 -3.59
C GLY A 91 4.71 -2.30 -3.53
N GLY A 92 4.28 -1.51 -4.51
CA GLY A 92 2.89 -1.07 -4.64
C GLY A 92 1.98 -2.23 -5.02
N GLU A 93 0.82 -2.29 -4.39
CA GLU A 93 -0.24 -3.23 -4.75
C GLU A 93 -1.30 -2.45 -5.53
N PRO A 94 -1.50 -2.74 -6.83
CA PRO A 94 -2.58 -2.12 -7.58
C PRO A 94 -3.93 -2.42 -6.95
N ASP A 95 -4.68 -1.38 -6.67
CA ASP A 95 -6.03 -1.42 -6.12
C ASP A 95 -6.80 -0.17 -6.57
N TYR A 96 -8.06 -0.04 -6.13
CA TYR A 96 -8.92 1.08 -6.47
C TYR A 96 -9.10 2.09 -5.32
N GLY A 97 -8.23 2.13 -4.30
CA GLY A 97 -8.51 3.07 -3.22
C GLY A 97 -7.60 3.12 -2.01
N GLU A 98 -6.61 2.23 -1.87
CA GLU A 98 -5.76 2.27 -0.68
C GLU A 98 -4.43 2.95 -0.97
N HIS A 99 -4.04 3.90 -0.11
CA HIS A 99 -2.73 4.53 -0.25
C HIS A 99 -1.64 3.47 -0.06
N PRO A 100 -0.67 3.33 -1.00
CA PRO A 100 0.33 2.26 -0.98
C PRO A 100 1.36 2.36 0.16
N GLY A 101 1.20 3.27 1.11
CA GLY A 101 2.27 3.74 1.98
C GLY A 101 3.24 4.66 1.23
N ASN A 102 3.85 5.58 1.97
CA ASN A 102 4.59 6.66 1.36
C ASN A 102 6.03 6.30 1.01
N ALA A 103 6.66 5.34 1.68
CA ALA A 103 7.96 4.81 1.25
C ALA A 103 7.87 4.20 -0.15
N ILE A 104 6.81 3.43 -0.40
CA ILE A 104 6.50 2.82 -1.70
C ILE A 104 6.22 3.92 -2.74
N TRP A 105 5.34 4.88 -2.40
CA TRP A 105 5.01 6.00 -3.29
C TRP A 105 6.23 6.86 -3.62
N THR A 106 7.04 7.18 -2.62
CA THR A 106 8.32 7.88 -2.73
C THR A 106 9.29 7.15 -3.66
N ARG A 107 9.46 5.85 -3.47
CA ARG A 107 10.34 5.03 -4.32
C ARG A 107 9.88 5.07 -5.77
N PHE A 108 8.59 4.92 -5.99
CA PHE A 108 7.98 5.06 -7.32
C PHE A 108 8.26 6.43 -7.92
N CYS A 109 7.94 7.51 -7.20
CA CYS A 109 8.12 8.88 -7.68
C CYS A 109 9.58 9.26 -7.91
N ASN A 110 10.52 8.77 -7.12
CA ASN A 110 11.95 8.89 -7.41
C ASN A 110 12.31 8.20 -8.73
N GLN A 111 11.81 6.98 -8.94
CA GLN A 111 12.15 6.16 -10.10
C GLN A 111 11.59 6.72 -11.40
N VAL A 112 10.38 7.29 -11.37
CA VAL A 112 9.76 7.96 -12.53
C VAL A 112 10.13 9.45 -12.63
N GLY A 113 10.89 9.98 -11.68
CA GLY A 113 11.34 11.38 -11.67
C GLY A 113 10.22 12.39 -11.48
N TRP A 114 9.30 12.17 -10.53
CA TRP A 114 8.20 13.07 -10.17
C TRP A 114 8.49 13.91 -8.91
N ARG A 115 9.71 13.81 -8.36
CA ARG A 115 10.19 14.61 -7.24
C ARG A 115 11.69 14.88 -7.36
N THR A 116 12.16 15.98 -6.79
CA THR A 116 13.60 16.26 -6.65
C THR A 116 14.16 15.62 -5.36
N ILE A 117 15.44 15.25 -5.37
CA ILE A 117 16.14 14.67 -4.20
C ILE A 117 16.85 15.77 -3.38
N GLU A 118 16.92 17.00 -3.88
CA GLU A 118 17.92 17.99 -3.44
C GLU A 118 17.55 18.87 -2.25
N ALA A 119 16.35 18.80 -1.68
CA ALA A 119 15.98 19.65 -0.55
C ALA A 119 16.12 18.90 0.79
N PRO A 120 17.02 19.32 1.70
CA PRO A 120 17.24 18.66 2.99
C PRO A 120 16.07 18.79 3.97
N TYR A 121 15.01 19.54 3.63
CA TYR A 121 13.88 19.79 4.53
C TYR A 121 12.49 19.72 3.88
N HIS A 122 12.35 19.52 2.56
CA HIS A 122 11.04 19.38 1.90
C HIS A 122 11.10 18.41 0.72
N GLU A 123 10.23 17.39 0.72
CA GLU A 123 9.96 16.59 -0.46
C GLU A 123 9.20 17.44 -1.47
N GLU A 124 9.93 18.11 -2.38
CA GLU A 124 9.30 18.94 -3.42
C GLU A 124 8.86 18.06 -4.59
N TRP A 125 7.54 17.92 -4.71
CA TRP A 125 6.87 17.36 -5.88
C TRP A 125 7.07 18.25 -7.09
N LEU A 126 7.42 17.68 -8.24
CA LEU A 126 7.59 18.49 -9.44
C LEU A 126 6.27 19.12 -9.86
N LEU A 127 6.26 20.45 -10.04
CA LEU A 127 5.18 21.19 -10.64
C LEU A 127 5.09 20.87 -12.13
N TYR A 128 4.01 20.21 -12.56
CA TYR A 128 3.78 19.77 -13.94
C TYR A 128 4.13 20.82 -15.02
N ASN A 129 3.72 22.07 -14.82
CA ASN A 129 3.93 23.11 -15.84
C ASN A 129 5.36 23.65 -15.91
N ASN A 130 6.15 23.52 -14.83
CA ASN A 130 7.41 24.25 -14.68
C ASN A 130 8.62 23.32 -14.49
N GLU A 131 8.41 22.09 -14.02
CA GLU A 131 9.48 21.23 -13.51
C GLU A 131 9.45 19.81 -14.13
N PHE A 132 8.36 19.43 -14.79
CA PHE A 132 8.30 18.16 -15.53
C PHE A 132 9.20 18.19 -16.79
N THR A 133 9.86 17.07 -17.05
CA THR A 133 10.75 16.92 -18.21
C THR A 133 10.00 16.27 -19.37
N PHE A 134 9.52 17.08 -20.31
CA PHE A 134 8.85 16.60 -21.53
C PHE A 134 9.85 16.27 -22.64
N SER A 135 10.64 15.22 -22.41
CA SER A 135 11.66 14.75 -23.34
C SER A 135 11.76 13.24 -23.27
N ILE A 136 12.15 12.61 -24.39
CA ILE A 136 12.49 11.19 -24.43
C ILE A 136 13.64 10.84 -23.48
N SER A 137 14.43 11.81 -23.01
CA SER A 137 15.51 11.62 -22.02
C SER A 137 15.01 11.53 -20.57
N ALA A 138 13.74 11.84 -20.28
CA ALA A 138 13.18 11.77 -18.92
C ALA A 138 13.27 10.34 -18.34
N PRO A 139 13.18 10.14 -17.01
CA PRO A 139 13.25 8.81 -16.40
C PRO A 139 12.19 7.84 -16.93
N ARG A 140 12.48 6.54 -16.88
CA ARG A 140 11.52 5.51 -17.34
C ARG A 140 10.22 5.61 -16.51
N GLY A 141 9.07 5.60 -17.17
CA GLY A 141 7.76 5.76 -16.55
C GLY A 141 7.34 7.21 -16.25
N HIS A 142 8.16 8.21 -16.60
CA HIS A 142 7.85 9.62 -16.31
C HIS A 142 6.53 10.10 -16.93
N LEU A 143 6.21 9.61 -18.12
CA LEU A 143 4.98 9.94 -18.85
C LEU A 143 4.17 8.66 -19.15
N PRO A 144 2.84 8.77 -19.31
CA PRO A 144 2.05 9.99 -19.15
C PRO A 144 1.88 10.43 -17.68
N GLY A 145 1.94 11.75 -17.42
CA GLY A 145 1.93 12.34 -16.07
C GLY A 145 0.54 12.85 -15.64
N THR A 146 -0.11 13.66 -16.48
CA THR A 146 -1.27 14.49 -16.09
C THR A 146 -2.49 13.71 -15.63
N SER A 147 -2.74 12.54 -16.24
CA SER A 147 -3.88 11.68 -15.90
C SER A 147 -3.84 11.19 -14.45
N THR A 148 -2.65 11.06 -13.85
CA THR A 148 -2.51 10.63 -12.45
C THR A 148 -2.78 11.77 -11.47
N TYR A 149 -2.40 13.02 -11.79
CA TYR A 149 -2.53 14.17 -10.89
C TYR A 149 -3.97 14.67 -10.71
N ARG A 150 -4.86 14.46 -11.68
CA ARG A 150 -6.23 15.01 -11.63
C ARG A 150 -7.28 14.04 -11.12
N ILE A 151 -6.95 12.80 -10.82
CA ILE A 151 -7.92 11.84 -10.25
C ILE A 151 -8.27 12.29 -8.82
N SER A 152 -9.56 12.62 -8.58
CA SER A 152 -10.19 13.13 -7.33
C SER A 152 -10.31 14.66 -7.08
N GLY A 153 -10.08 15.52 -8.07
CA GLY A 153 -10.61 16.91 -8.02
C GLY A 153 -9.88 17.90 -7.11
N GLY A 154 -8.59 17.71 -6.82
CA GLY A 154 -7.77 18.67 -6.07
C GLY A 154 -6.33 18.75 -6.56
N TRP A 155 -5.78 19.97 -6.62
CA TRP A 155 -4.44 20.32 -7.14
C TRP A 155 -3.27 19.99 -6.19
N HIS A 156 -3.49 19.16 -5.17
CA HIS A 156 -2.47 18.89 -4.14
C HIS A 156 -2.38 17.39 -3.84
N SER A 157 -1.28 16.76 -4.26
CA SER A 157 -0.60 15.53 -3.75
C SER A 157 -1.39 14.26 -3.39
N LEU A 158 -2.72 14.29 -3.27
CA LEU A 158 -3.55 13.19 -2.77
C LEU A 158 -4.13 12.30 -3.88
N GLY A 159 -4.13 12.76 -5.14
CA GLY A 159 -4.71 12.02 -6.28
C GLY A 159 -3.75 11.15 -7.09
N GLY A 160 -2.44 11.46 -7.06
CA GLY A 160 -1.42 10.82 -7.90
C GLY A 160 -1.30 9.31 -7.71
N TRP A 161 -1.15 8.88 -6.45
CA TRP A 161 -1.04 7.46 -6.10
C TRP A 161 -2.32 6.70 -6.42
N LEU A 162 -3.48 7.33 -6.23
CA LEU A 162 -4.78 6.73 -6.51
C LEU A 162 -4.95 6.49 -8.01
N GLY A 163 -4.47 7.42 -8.83
CA GLY A 163 -4.46 7.28 -10.28
C GLY A 163 -3.55 6.18 -10.79
N VAL A 164 -2.29 6.16 -10.32
CA VAL A 164 -1.33 5.09 -10.66
C VAL A 164 -1.87 3.73 -10.24
N SER A 165 -2.33 3.60 -8.99
CA SER A 165 -2.87 2.34 -8.46
C SER A 165 -4.11 1.87 -9.25
N SER A 166 -5.06 2.77 -9.51
CA SER A 166 -6.31 2.43 -10.19
C SER A 166 -6.10 2.07 -11.66
N LEU A 167 -5.23 2.78 -12.38
CA LEU A 167 -4.91 2.46 -13.78
C LEU A 167 -4.09 1.17 -13.88
N ALA A 168 -3.15 0.95 -12.96
CA ALA A 168 -2.44 -0.31 -12.83
C ALA A 168 -3.41 -1.48 -12.61
N GLN A 169 -4.38 -1.32 -11.70
CA GLN A 169 -5.38 -2.33 -11.42
C GLN A 169 -6.31 -2.56 -12.62
N ARG A 170 -6.69 -1.49 -13.32
CA ARG A 170 -7.51 -1.63 -14.54
C ARG A 170 -6.77 -2.36 -15.66
N LEU A 171 -5.48 -2.12 -15.84
CA LEU A 171 -4.65 -2.87 -16.80
C LEU A 171 -4.58 -4.36 -16.47
N ILE A 172 -4.47 -4.73 -15.18
CA ILE A 172 -4.51 -6.13 -14.74
C ILE A 172 -5.88 -6.75 -15.10
N ALA A 173 -6.97 -6.08 -14.74
CA ALA A 173 -8.32 -6.54 -15.05
C ALA A 173 -8.55 -6.71 -16.56
N CYS A 174 -8.08 -5.76 -17.36
CA CYS A 174 -8.18 -5.85 -18.81
C CYS A 174 -7.43 -7.07 -19.36
N ASN A 175 -6.22 -7.37 -18.87
CA ASN A 175 -5.44 -8.50 -19.37
C ASN A 175 -6.02 -9.87 -18.99
N ALA A 176 -6.72 -9.96 -17.85
CA ALA A 176 -7.42 -11.18 -17.43
C ALA A 176 -8.57 -11.56 -18.39
N ILE A 177 -9.22 -10.57 -19.03
CA ILE A 177 -10.36 -10.79 -19.95
C ILE A 177 -9.92 -11.33 -21.32
N SER A 178 -8.63 -11.20 -21.67
CA SER A 178 -8.06 -11.68 -22.95
C SER A 178 -7.53 -13.12 -22.94
N SER A 179 -7.65 -13.84 -21.82
CA SER A 179 -7.21 -15.25 -21.72
C SER A 179 -8.40 -16.15 -21.42
N PRO A 180 -8.86 -17.01 -22.34
CA PRO A 180 -9.57 -18.21 -21.92
C PRO A 180 -8.58 -19.09 -21.15
N GLU A 181 -9.02 -19.61 -20.01
CA GLU A 181 -8.27 -20.49 -19.12
C GLU A 181 -7.57 -21.64 -19.87
N ILE A 182 -6.29 -21.88 -19.55
CA ILE A 182 -5.70 -23.23 -19.60
C ILE A 182 -4.96 -23.49 -18.28
N ASN A 183 -5.26 -24.68 -17.76
CA ASN A 183 -4.87 -25.30 -16.51
C ASN A 183 -3.38 -25.31 -16.13
N ASN A 184 -3.19 -25.34 -14.81
CA ASN A 184 -2.15 -26.01 -14.02
C ASN A 184 -1.10 -26.82 -14.79
N ASP A 185 0.17 -26.47 -14.60
CA ASP A 185 1.10 -27.37 -13.92
C ASP A 185 2.39 -26.62 -13.55
N THR A 186 2.82 -26.70 -12.29
CA THR A 186 4.27 -26.66 -12.01
C THR A 186 4.58 -27.45 -10.75
N GLN A 187 5.19 -28.60 -11.04
CA GLN A 187 5.95 -29.53 -10.22
C GLN A 187 6.39 -29.06 -8.83
N ASN A 188 6.07 -29.96 -7.88
CA ASN A 188 6.66 -30.11 -6.57
C ASN A 188 8.19 -29.95 -6.58
N VAL A 189 8.67 -28.88 -5.96
CA VAL A 189 9.97 -28.87 -5.31
C VAL A 189 9.71 -29.25 -3.85
N VAL A 190 10.10 -30.47 -3.49
CA VAL A 190 10.10 -30.91 -2.10
C VAL A 190 11.25 -30.20 -1.39
N VAL A 191 10.97 -29.01 -0.85
CA VAL A 191 11.78 -28.42 0.21
C VAL A 191 11.20 -28.96 1.49
N ILE A 192 11.96 -29.82 2.19
CA ILE A 192 11.61 -30.28 3.53
C ILE A 192 11.89 -29.10 4.47
N GLU A 193 10.96 -28.16 4.53
CA GLU A 193 10.89 -27.19 5.62
C GLU A 193 10.05 -27.81 6.74
N GLU A 194 10.44 -27.58 8.00
CA GLU A 194 9.59 -27.90 9.15
C GLU A 194 8.19 -27.31 8.90
N GLU A 195 7.20 -28.19 8.68
CA GLU A 195 5.81 -27.79 8.54
C GLU A 195 5.35 -27.27 9.90
N ILE A 196 5.42 -25.96 10.09
CA ILE A 196 4.57 -25.27 11.04
C ILE A 196 3.14 -25.63 10.64
N SER A 197 2.39 -26.26 11.55
CA SER A 197 0.96 -26.47 11.34
C SER A 197 0.32 -25.09 11.11
N LEU A 198 -0.05 -24.80 9.87
CA LEU A 198 -0.73 -23.55 9.49
C LEU A 198 -2.21 -23.56 9.92
N LYS A 199 -2.62 -24.54 10.71
CA LYS A 199 -3.94 -24.61 11.32
C LYS A 199 -3.80 -24.66 12.83
N SER A 200 -4.48 -23.77 13.53
CA SER A 200 -4.57 -23.83 14.99
C SER A 200 -5.59 -24.86 15.45
N ALA A 201 -5.56 -25.24 16.73
CA ALA A 201 -6.55 -26.12 17.33
C ALA A 201 -8.00 -25.57 17.24
N ASN A 202 -8.14 -24.24 17.10
CA ASN A 202 -9.43 -23.57 16.87
C ASN A 202 -9.91 -23.64 15.41
N GLY A 203 -9.14 -24.29 14.53
CA GLY A 203 -9.47 -24.47 13.11
C GLY A 203 -9.16 -23.26 12.23
N TRP A 204 -8.49 -22.23 12.76
CA TRP A 204 -8.09 -21.07 11.96
C TRP A 204 -6.95 -21.44 11.01
N ASP A 205 -7.05 -20.99 9.76
CA ASP A 205 -6.10 -21.31 8.69
C ASP A 205 -5.22 -20.11 8.34
N TYR A 206 -3.93 -20.25 8.59
CA TYR A 206 -2.91 -19.20 8.43
C TYR A 206 -2.22 -19.22 7.06
N ARG A 207 -2.69 -20.03 6.09
CA ARG A 207 -2.10 -20.10 4.74
C ARG A 207 -2.01 -18.74 4.05
N GLN A 208 -3.02 -17.88 4.22
CA GLN A 208 -3.02 -16.54 3.62
C GLN A 208 -1.90 -15.68 4.20
N LEU A 209 -1.85 -15.51 5.52
CA LEU A 209 -0.79 -14.77 6.21
C LEU A 209 0.60 -15.32 5.85
N ASN A 210 0.77 -16.64 5.86
CA ASN A 210 2.01 -17.31 5.46
C ASN A 210 2.44 -16.92 4.03
N ASN A 211 1.52 -16.97 3.06
CA ASN A 211 1.82 -16.66 1.67
C ASN A 211 2.16 -15.17 1.46
N LEU A 212 1.46 -14.27 2.16
CA LEU A 212 1.74 -12.83 2.11
C LEU A 212 3.14 -12.53 2.66
N LEU A 213 3.49 -13.09 3.83
CA LEU A 213 4.81 -12.93 4.44
C LEU A 213 5.92 -13.56 3.60
N LYS A 214 5.72 -14.78 3.09
CA LYS A 214 6.66 -15.48 2.19
C LYS A 214 6.95 -14.68 0.92
N SER A 215 5.96 -13.95 0.43
CA SER A 215 6.07 -13.10 -0.77
C SER A 215 6.56 -11.69 -0.48
N GLY A 216 6.90 -11.35 0.77
CA GLY A 216 7.33 -10.00 1.15
C GLY A 216 6.23 -8.94 1.05
N LYS A 217 4.95 -9.33 1.03
CA LYS A 217 3.81 -8.41 0.98
C LYS A 217 3.48 -7.89 2.38
N TRP A 218 4.42 -7.21 3.00
CA TRP A 218 4.41 -6.85 4.42
C TRP A 218 3.17 -6.03 4.84
N ARG A 219 2.74 -5.08 4.01
CA ARG A 219 1.54 -4.27 4.27
C ARG A 219 0.27 -5.12 4.27
N ALA A 220 0.12 -5.99 3.28
CA ALA A 220 -1.02 -6.90 3.20
C ALA A 220 -1.00 -7.90 4.36
N ALA A 221 0.18 -8.44 4.72
CA ALA A 221 0.35 -9.32 5.86
C ALA A 221 -0.01 -8.64 7.20
N ASP A 222 0.34 -7.36 7.36
CA ASP A 222 0.00 -6.57 8.55
C ASP A 222 -1.51 -6.37 8.69
N LYS A 223 -2.19 -6.07 7.57
CA LYS A 223 -3.66 -6.01 7.52
C LYS A 223 -4.32 -7.35 7.79
N ASP A 224 -3.76 -8.42 7.22
CA ASP A 224 -4.27 -9.77 7.41
C ASP A 224 -4.13 -10.19 8.88
N THR A 225 -2.99 -9.89 9.50
CA THR A 225 -2.74 -10.08 10.93
C THR A 225 -3.80 -9.38 11.77
N ALA A 226 -4.10 -8.11 11.48
CA ALA A 226 -5.13 -7.36 12.18
C ALA A 226 -6.53 -8.01 12.05
N LYS A 227 -6.90 -8.45 10.84
CA LYS A 227 -8.18 -9.13 10.58
C LYS A 227 -8.29 -10.46 11.34
N ILE A 228 -7.21 -11.25 11.34
CA ILE A 228 -7.16 -12.53 12.06
C ILE A 228 -7.33 -12.30 13.56
N MET A 229 -6.59 -11.35 14.14
CA MET A 229 -6.68 -11.07 15.57
C MET A 229 -8.07 -10.56 15.98
N LEU A 230 -8.71 -9.72 15.16
CA LEU A 230 -10.10 -9.30 15.40
C LEU A 230 -11.09 -10.46 15.32
N ALA A 231 -10.92 -11.37 14.36
CA ALA A 231 -11.81 -12.50 14.19
C ALA A 231 -11.70 -13.49 15.35
N LEU A 232 -10.48 -13.83 15.78
CA LEU A 232 -10.23 -14.75 16.90
C LEU A 232 -10.75 -14.21 18.23
N ALA A 233 -10.75 -12.89 18.43
CA ALA A 233 -11.34 -12.26 19.61
C ALA A 233 -12.86 -12.05 19.51
N GLY A 234 -13.50 -12.38 18.38
CA GLY A 234 -14.92 -12.09 18.16
C GLY A 234 -15.23 -10.59 18.01
N ARG A 235 -14.24 -9.78 17.63
CA ARG A 235 -14.31 -8.31 17.57
C ARG A 235 -14.37 -7.76 16.14
N THR A 236 -14.61 -8.58 15.12
CA THR A 236 -14.65 -8.14 13.69
C THR A 236 -15.55 -6.92 13.45
N ARG A 237 -16.73 -6.86 14.09
CA ARG A 237 -17.66 -5.71 13.93
C ARG A 237 -17.23 -4.47 14.72
N HIS A 238 -16.58 -4.66 15.87
CA HIS A 238 -16.06 -3.56 16.69
C HIS A 238 -14.81 -2.96 16.06
N GLY A 239 -14.01 -3.82 15.41
CA GLY A 239 -12.76 -3.49 14.74
C GLY A 239 -11.63 -3.06 15.67
N TYR A 240 -11.78 -3.17 16.98
CA TYR A 240 -10.68 -2.99 17.92
C TYR A 240 -10.66 -4.06 19.00
N LEU A 241 -9.46 -4.28 19.54
CA LEU A 241 -9.17 -5.15 20.68
C LEU A 241 -8.85 -4.26 21.89
N ASP A 242 -9.50 -4.53 23.01
CA ASP A 242 -9.18 -3.93 24.30
C ASP A 242 -8.24 -4.86 25.12
N ASN A 243 -7.83 -4.40 26.31
CA ASN A 243 -6.94 -5.18 27.17
C ASN A 243 -7.55 -6.53 27.58
N HIS A 244 -8.88 -6.62 27.72
CA HIS A 244 -9.54 -7.87 28.03
C HIS A 244 -9.45 -8.84 26.85
N ASP A 245 -9.69 -8.37 25.63
CA ASP A 245 -9.55 -9.19 24.42
C ASP A 245 -8.11 -9.73 24.27
N ILE A 246 -7.09 -8.88 24.46
CA ILE A 246 -5.67 -9.28 24.36
C ILE A 246 -5.26 -10.25 25.47
N ASN A 247 -5.70 -10.00 26.71
CA ASN A 247 -5.38 -10.87 27.85
C ASN A 247 -6.00 -12.27 27.70
N ASN A 248 -7.13 -12.39 27.00
CA ASN A 248 -7.79 -13.67 26.73
C ASN A 248 -7.50 -14.23 25.33
N PHE A 249 -6.60 -13.60 24.56
CA PHE A 249 -6.28 -14.03 23.21
C PHE A 249 -5.66 -15.45 23.21
N PRO A 250 -6.05 -16.32 22.25
CA PRO A 250 -5.56 -17.71 22.23
C PRO A 250 -4.04 -17.77 22.05
N SER A 251 -3.36 -18.44 22.99
CA SER A 251 -1.89 -18.49 23.04
C SER A 251 -1.28 -19.18 21.82
N GLU A 252 -1.91 -20.22 21.31
CA GLU A 252 -1.44 -20.96 20.14
C GLU A 252 -1.47 -20.06 18.90
N ASP A 253 -2.60 -19.41 18.65
CA ASP A 253 -2.79 -18.49 17.53
C ASP A 253 -1.79 -17.33 17.57
N LEU A 254 -1.57 -16.73 18.75
CA LEU A 254 -0.56 -15.67 18.91
C LEU A 254 0.85 -16.15 18.54
N ARG A 255 1.23 -17.36 18.95
CA ARG A 255 2.54 -17.95 18.62
C ARG A 255 2.68 -18.24 17.13
N ILE A 256 1.62 -18.72 16.47
CA ILE A 256 1.64 -18.96 15.02
C ILE A 256 1.86 -17.64 14.27
N ILE A 257 1.11 -16.60 14.62
CA ILE A 257 1.26 -15.27 14.01
C ILE A 257 2.69 -14.76 14.19
N ASP A 258 3.19 -14.74 15.43
CA ASP A 258 4.53 -14.25 15.75
C ASP A 258 5.61 -15.03 14.99
N HIS A 259 5.52 -16.36 14.99
CA HIS A 259 6.50 -17.21 14.34
C HIS A 259 6.57 -16.99 12.82
N LEU A 260 5.42 -16.80 12.15
CA LEU A 260 5.39 -16.49 10.72
C LEU A 260 6.10 -15.16 10.42
N TRP A 261 5.84 -14.13 11.22
CA TRP A 261 6.49 -12.83 11.08
C TRP A 261 8.01 -12.93 11.28
N VAL A 262 8.46 -13.61 12.33
CA VAL A 262 9.88 -13.82 12.64
C VAL A 262 10.56 -14.61 11.51
N LYS A 263 9.96 -15.70 11.05
CA LYS A 263 10.52 -16.58 10.01
C LYS A 263 10.81 -15.83 8.72
N TYR A 264 9.80 -15.16 8.16
CA TYR A 264 9.93 -14.55 6.83
C TYR A 264 10.67 -13.21 6.86
N SER A 265 10.75 -12.54 8.00
CA SER A 265 11.48 -11.27 8.16
C SER A 265 12.96 -11.45 8.54
N ASN A 266 13.44 -12.70 8.62
CA ASN A 266 14.77 -13.04 9.11
C ASN A 266 15.02 -12.47 10.53
N GLY A 267 14.05 -12.66 11.43
CA GLY A 267 14.13 -12.23 12.83
C GLY A 267 13.89 -10.75 13.10
N ARG A 268 13.53 -9.97 12.08
CA ARG A 268 13.41 -8.50 12.22
C ARG A 268 12.04 -8.03 12.69
N PHE A 269 10.99 -8.76 12.37
CA PHE A 269 9.60 -8.40 12.66
C PHE A 269 8.92 -9.49 13.50
N GLY A 270 7.91 -9.11 14.28
CA GLY A 270 7.22 -9.99 15.21
C GLY A 270 6.92 -9.29 16.54
N PHE A 271 5.89 -9.74 17.25
CA PHE A 271 5.56 -9.25 18.58
C PHE A 271 6.64 -9.64 19.60
N SER A 272 7.29 -10.80 19.44
CA SER A 272 8.41 -11.25 20.27
C SER A 272 9.63 -10.34 20.12
N VAL A 273 9.88 -9.84 18.90
CA VAL A 273 10.92 -8.86 18.60
C VAL A 273 10.57 -7.51 19.24
N GLN A 274 9.33 -7.04 19.07
CA GLN A 274 8.84 -5.83 19.74
C GLN A 274 8.96 -5.93 21.27
N LYS A 275 8.63 -7.10 21.84
CA LYS A 275 8.77 -7.34 23.28
C LYS A 275 10.22 -7.23 23.72
N GLN A 276 11.16 -7.83 22.99
CA GLN A 276 12.58 -7.72 23.32
C GLN A 276 13.06 -6.26 23.26
N ILE A 277 12.65 -5.50 22.25
CA ILE A 277 12.99 -4.07 22.10
C ILE A 277 12.41 -3.26 23.27
N TYR A 278 11.14 -3.51 23.64
CA TYR A 278 10.51 -2.85 24.77
C TYR A 278 11.24 -3.11 26.10
N LEU A 279 11.65 -4.36 26.34
CA LEU A 279 12.47 -4.72 27.51
C LEU A 279 13.84 -4.00 27.48
N ASN A 280 14.50 -3.96 26.31
CA ASN A 280 15.78 -3.26 26.14
C ASN A 280 15.66 -1.75 26.38
N CYS A 281 14.49 -1.16 26.12
CA CYS A 281 14.19 0.24 26.43
C CYS A 281 13.96 0.51 27.93
N GLY A 282 13.93 -0.53 28.77
CA GLY A 282 13.62 -0.47 30.20
C GLY A 282 12.14 -0.73 30.53
N GLY A 283 11.37 -1.23 29.57
CA GLY A 283 9.97 -1.61 29.73
C GLY A 283 9.78 -2.78 30.68
N LYS A 284 8.63 -2.81 31.36
CA LYS A 284 8.23 -3.92 32.22
C LYS A 284 7.07 -4.67 31.58
N PRO A 285 7.12 -6.01 31.52
CA PRO A 285 6.05 -6.82 30.93
C PRO A 285 4.92 -7.02 31.94
N ASP A 286 4.37 -5.94 32.49
CA ASP A 286 3.34 -5.96 33.54
C ASP A 286 1.96 -5.51 33.05
N GLY A 287 1.83 -5.23 31.75
CA GLY A 287 0.58 -4.80 31.11
C GLY A 287 0.19 -3.37 31.45
N LYS A 288 1.06 -2.62 32.15
CA LYS A 288 0.78 -1.24 32.56
C LYS A 288 1.54 -0.27 31.68
N TYR A 289 0.82 0.74 31.19
CA TYR A 289 1.45 1.79 30.42
C TYR A 289 2.54 2.48 31.26
N PRO A 290 3.79 2.62 30.75
CA PRO A 290 4.90 3.17 31.52
C PRO A 290 4.77 4.68 31.83
N GLY A 291 3.74 5.36 31.32
CA GLY A 291 3.41 6.75 31.61
C GLY A 291 4.11 7.76 30.70
N ASP A 292 3.46 8.91 30.51
CA ASP A 292 4.04 10.09 29.86
C ASP A 292 4.49 11.07 30.93
N THR A 293 5.80 11.31 31.03
CA THR A 293 6.30 12.43 31.85
C THR A 293 6.51 13.62 30.93
N ILE A 294 5.62 14.61 31.01
CA ILE A 294 5.72 15.84 30.20
C ILE A 294 7.10 16.46 30.41
N GLY A 295 7.86 16.63 29.32
CA GLY A 295 9.22 17.20 29.33
C GLY A 295 10.36 16.19 29.44
N TYR A 296 10.08 14.88 29.52
CA TYR A 296 11.10 13.83 29.56
C TYR A 296 10.82 12.71 28.56
N VAL A 297 11.87 12.15 27.97
CA VAL A 297 11.78 10.98 27.09
C VAL A 297 11.43 9.75 27.93
N THR A 298 10.29 9.14 27.65
CA THR A 298 9.79 7.96 28.38
C THR A 298 10.38 6.66 27.82
N VAL A 299 10.13 5.54 28.50
CA VAL A 299 10.43 4.21 27.95
C VAL A 299 9.63 3.97 26.67
N TRP A 300 8.38 4.44 26.62
CA TRP A 300 7.50 4.30 25.46
C TRP A 300 8.02 5.08 24.25
N ASP A 301 8.51 6.30 24.50
CA ASP A 301 9.17 7.12 23.50
C ASP A 301 10.39 6.43 22.89
N LYS A 302 11.29 5.89 23.74
CA LYS A 302 12.47 5.14 23.28
C LYS A 302 12.09 3.93 22.45
N PHE A 303 11.06 3.19 22.89
CA PHE A 303 10.52 2.06 22.16
C PHE A 303 10.02 2.50 20.78
N GLY A 304 9.16 3.52 20.72
CA GLY A 304 8.64 4.10 19.48
C GLY A 304 9.74 4.59 18.53
N ASP A 305 10.78 5.23 19.06
CA ASP A 305 11.93 5.67 18.27
C ASP A 305 12.72 4.46 17.72
N GLN A 306 12.90 3.39 18.49
CA GLN A 306 13.62 2.17 18.06
C GLN A 306 12.85 1.35 17.02
N VAL A 307 11.53 1.19 17.16
CA VAL A 307 10.72 0.47 16.17
C VAL A 307 10.30 1.34 14.98
N GLY A 308 10.65 2.63 14.98
CA GLY A 308 10.36 3.56 13.89
C GLY A 308 8.90 4.03 13.84
N TRP A 309 8.19 4.01 14.96
CA TRP A 309 6.83 4.56 15.09
C TRP A 309 6.81 5.98 15.63
N ARG A 310 7.96 6.51 16.03
CA ARG A 310 8.17 7.90 16.41
C ARG A 310 9.37 8.45 15.67
N VAL A 311 9.18 9.58 15.00
CA VAL A 311 10.21 10.24 14.18
C VAL A 311 10.24 11.70 14.57
N ASN A 312 11.41 12.24 14.92
CA ASN A 312 11.59 13.63 15.37
C ASN A 312 10.68 14.01 16.55
N GLY A 313 10.60 13.13 17.56
CA GLY A 313 9.78 13.33 18.77
C GLY A 313 8.28 13.21 18.54
N LYS A 314 7.88 12.79 17.33
CA LYS A 314 6.52 12.85 16.82
C LYS A 314 6.08 11.44 16.42
N TRP A 315 5.10 10.90 17.14
CA TRP A 315 4.50 9.61 16.79
C TRP A 315 3.87 9.67 15.39
N LEU A 316 4.09 8.62 14.60
CA LEU A 316 3.41 8.42 13.34
C LEU A 316 1.94 8.19 13.66
N GLY A 317 1.08 9.18 13.38
CA GLY A 317 -0.35 9.06 13.64
C GLY A 317 -1.04 8.09 12.69
N SER A 318 -2.23 7.66 13.11
CA SER A 318 -3.39 7.21 12.31
C SER A 318 -3.34 7.55 10.80
N CYS A 319 -3.98 6.72 9.96
CA CYS A 319 -4.14 6.83 8.49
C CYS A 319 -4.58 8.19 7.90
N TRP A 320 -4.79 9.23 8.72
CA TRP A 320 -5.12 10.61 8.34
C TRP A 320 -4.04 11.63 8.73
N ASP A 321 -2.99 11.20 9.45
CA ASP A 321 -1.79 11.97 9.68
C ASP A 321 -0.96 11.98 8.39
N SER A 322 -0.65 13.16 7.89
CA SER A 322 0.25 13.33 6.74
C SER A 322 1.62 12.66 6.96
N ARG A 323 1.96 12.26 8.20
CA ARG A 323 3.15 11.46 8.58
C ARG A 323 3.00 9.94 8.42
N VAL A 324 1.84 9.39 8.04
CA VAL A 324 1.75 8.00 7.52
C VAL A 324 2.61 7.85 6.25
N SER A 325 2.88 8.98 5.59
CA SER A 325 4.23 9.51 5.27
C SER A 325 5.47 8.61 5.36
N LEU A 326 5.69 8.13 6.56
CA LEU A 326 6.98 7.63 7.02
C LEU A 326 6.92 6.15 7.35
N PHE A 327 5.75 5.52 7.20
CA PHE A 327 5.57 4.12 7.53
C PHE A 327 6.19 3.24 6.44
N ASN A 328 7.18 2.42 6.82
CA ASN A 328 8.00 1.64 5.89
C ASN A 328 7.57 0.16 5.94
N PHE A 329 6.89 -0.31 4.90
CA PHE A 329 6.49 -1.71 4.76
C PHE A 329 7.53 -2.55 3.99
N ASP A 330 8.81 -2.23 4.10
CA ASP A 330 9.91 -2.99 3.49
C ASP A 330 10.86 -3.49 4.59
N THR A 331 11.69 -4.46 4.25
CA THR A 331 12.82 -4.95 5.04
C THR A 331 13.81 -3.86 5.44
N LEU A 332 13.77 -2.66 4.86
CA LEU A 332 14.58 -1.53 5.36
C LEU A 332 14.02 -0.89 6.65
N ALA A 333 12.82 -1.28 7.08
CA ALA A 333 12.22 -0.75 8.31
C ALA A 333 12.97 -1.22 9.58
N PRO A 334 12.96 -0.43 10.67
CA PRO A 334 13.63 -0.83 11.92
C PRO A 334 13.14 -2.19 12.46
N CYS A 335 13.97 -2.88 13.24
CA CYS A 335 13.53 -4.11 13.91
C CYS A 335 12.31 -3.81 14.80
N GLY A 336 11.35 -4.72 14.82
CA GLY A 336 10.08 -4.57 15.53
C GLY A 336 9.07 -3.62 14.86
N HIS A 337 9.37 -3.03 13.69
CA HIS A 337 8.44 -2.10 13.03
C HIS A 337 7.09 -2.72 12.68
N LEU A 338 7.07 -4.02 12.37
CA LEU A 338 5.87 -4.79 12.08
C LEU A 338 5.79 -6.02 13.02
N PRO A 339 4.57 -6.50 13.32
CA PRO A 339 3.27 -5.97 12.90
C PRO A 339 2.90 -4.68 13.64
N PHE A 340 2.28 -3.72 12.96
CA PHE A 340 1.79 -2.45 13.51
C PHE A 340 0.26 -2.36 13.59
N TRP A 341 -0.44 -3.31 12.94
CA TRP A 341 -1.91 -3.42 12.92
C TRP A 341 -2.62 -2.31 12.15
N VAL A 342 -2.15 -2.03 10.94
CA VAL A 342 -2.84 -1.17 9.97
C VAL A 342 -4.27 -1.68 9.75
N GLY A 343 -5.28 -0.94 10.21
CA GLY A 343 -6.70 -1.28 9.97
C GLY A 343 -7.62 -1.35 11.19
N PHE A 344 -7.12 -1.19 12.42
CA PHE A 344 -7.95 -1.14 13.62
C PHE A 344 -8.72 0.18 13.71
N PRO A 345 -10.07 0.25 13.77
CA PRO A 345 -10.80 1.52 13.94
C PRO A 345 -10.39 2.46 15.09
N GLY A 346 -9.64 1.98 16.10
CA GLY A 346 -8.95 2.83 17.08
C GLY A 346 -7.83 3.70 16.49
N THR A 347 -7.32 3.36 15.31
CA THR A 347 -6.45 4.18 14.46
C THR A 347 -7.24 4.99 13.40
N TYR A 348 -8.57 4.88 13.32
CA TYR A 348 -9.37 5.48 12.24
C TYR A 348 -10.35 6.58 12.65
N LEU A 349 -10.80 6.67 13.90
CA LEU A 349 -11.89 7.58 14.25
C LEU A 349 -11.53 8.50 15.40
N GLY A 350 -10.95 9.65 15.07
CA GLY A 350 -10.96 10.79 15.96
C GLY A 350 -12.39 11.33 16.12
N TYR A 351 -13.21 10.71 16.96
CA TYR A 351 -14.35 11.32 17.66
C TYR A 351 -14.67 10.49 18.92
N GLY A 352 -14.81 11.18 20.06
CA GLY A 352 -15.08 10.58 21.38
C GLY A 352 -16.26 9.61 21.37
N ILE A 353 -16.20 8.50 22.11
CA ILE A 353 -16.31 8.48 23.58
C ILE A 353 -15.51 7.26 24.11
N GLU A 354 -14.69 7.52 25.14
CA GLU A 354 -13.99 6.55 26.02
C GLU A 354 -13.18 5.40 25.38
N LEU A 355 -12.23 5.76 24.53
CA LEU A 355 -10.97 5.02 24.38
C LEU A 355 -9.81 6.02 24.49
N ALA A 356 -9.66 6.60 25.69
CA ALA A 356 -8.35 7.08 26.10
C ALA A 356 -7.41 5.86 25.99
N ASP A 357 -6.28 6.01 25.30
CA ASP A 357 -5.09 5.13 25.39
C ASP A 357 -4.47 4.60 24.10
N TRP A 358 -4.82 5.12 22.92
CA TRP A 358 -3.95 4.99 21.74
C TRP A 358 -2.84 6.06 21.66
N ARG A 359 -2.96 7.15 22.42
CA ARG A 359 -1.77 7.93 22.82
C ARG A 359 -0.90 7.19 23.86
N TRP A 360 -1.39 6.07 24.41
CA TRP A 360 -0.87 5.47 25.63
C TRP A 360 -0.72 3.92 25.56
N GLY A 361 -0.45 3.35 24.39
CA GLY A 361 0.07 1.98 24.25
C GLY A 361 -0.71 0.82 24.90
N GLY A 362 -1.94 0.98 25.41
CA GLY A 362 -2.53 0.03 26.36
C GLY A 362 -2.69 -1.42 25.83
N GLY A 363 -3.26 -1.57 24.63
CA GLY A 363 -3.44 -2.87 24.01
C GLY A 363 -2.11 -3.55 23.63
N LEU A 364 -1.15 -2.79 23.14
CA LEU A 364 0.17 -3.31 22.82
C LEU A 364 0.98 -3.64 24.08
N VAL A 365 0.97 -2.80 25.12
CA VAL A 365 1.64 -3.11 26.38
C VAL A 365 1.03 -4.37 27.04
N SER A 366 -0.28 -4.58 26.90
CA SER A 366 -0.94 -5.84 27.27
C SER A 366 -0.46 -7.03 26.43
N LEU A 367 -0.23 -6.84 25.13
CA LEU A 367 0.34 -7.88 24.28
C LEU A 367 1.80 -8.20 24.66
N LEU A 368 2.62 -7.18 24.93
CA LEU A 368 4.02 -7.33 25.30
C LEU A 368 4.17 -7.92 26.72
N SER A 369 3.13 -7.91 27.55
CA SER A 369 3.12 -8.56 28.87
C SER A 369 2.76 -10.04 28.84
N ARG A 370 2.20 -10.54 27.73
CA ARG A 370 1.84 -11.95 27.54
C ARG A 370 3.04 -12.87 27.79
N GLN A 371 2.92 -13.81 28.72
CA GLN A 371 4.02 -14.71 29.11
C GLN A 371 4.34 -15.76 28.05
N ASP A 372 3.34 -16.16 27.27
CA ASP A 372 3.41 -17.11 26.17
C ASP A 372 4.00 -16.51 24.87
N LEU A 373 4.26 -15.20 24.86
CA LEU A 373 5.08 -14.52 23.85
C LEU A 373 6.52 -14.43 24.38
N LEU A 374 7.38 -15.37 23.98
CA LEU A 374 8.79 -15.36 24.39
C LEU A 374 9.55 -14.26 23.65
N ALA A 375 10.44 -13.55 24.34
CA ALA A 375 11.24 -12.51 23.70
C ALA A 375 12.27 -13.15 22.75
N SER A 376 12.39 -12.62 21.54
CA SER A 376 13.27 -13.17 20.49
C SER A 376 14.69 -12.61 20.58
N THR A 377 15.68 -13.36 20.08
CA THR A 377 17.02 -12.81 19.83
C THR A 377 16.98 -11.88 18.63
N ILE A 378 17.30 -10.60 18.84
CA ILE A 378 17.36 -9.60 17.77
C ILE A 378 18.64 -9.85 16.94
N PRO A 379 18.56 -9.91 15.60
CA PRO A 379 19.70 -10.12 14.71
C PRO A 379 20.68 -8.93 14.65
#